data_AF-A0A7K7LHD6-F1
#
_entry.id   AF-A0A7K7LHD6-F1
#
_cell.length_a   1.000
_cell.length_b   1.000
_cell.length_c   1.000
_cell.angle_alpha   90.00
_cell.angle_beta   90.00
_cell.angle_gamma   90.00
#
_symmetry.space_group_name_H-M   'P 1'
#
loop_
_entity.id
_entity.type
_entity.pdbx_description
1 polymer ?
#
loop_
_entity_poly.entity_id
_entity_poly.type
_entity_poly.pdbx_seq_one_letter_code
_entity_poly.pdbx_strand_id
1 'polypeptide(L)'
;EAQLCGFLWRKRWLGRWAKQLFIVREHALLGFRRAADPQPVLELELRGCRVASKGTGSKKLPRALKVTGPAGEALVIGFPSRQQAEDWRKVWRCRS
;
A
#
# COMPACT_ATOMS: atom_id res chain seq x y z
N GLU A 1 -11.84 15.48 4.98
CA GLU A 1 -10.45 14.99 4.79
C GLU A 1 -10.40 14.17 3.49
N ALA A 2 -9.38 14.34 2.65
CA ALA A 2 -9.29 13.59 1.40
C ALA A 2 -8.91 12.12 1.69
N GLN A 3 -9.85 11.20 1.46
CA GLN A 3 -9.65 9.75 1.55
C GLN A 3 -9.03 9.25 0.24
N LEU A 4 -7.76 8.83 0.26
CA LEU A 4 -7.14 8.22 -0.91
C LEU A 4 -7.58 6.76 -1.00
N CYS A 5 -8.15 6.35 -2.14
CA CYS A 5 -8.50 4.96 -2.39
C CYS A 5 -8.10 4.50 -3.79
N GLY A 6 -7.91 3.20 -3.96
CA GLY A 6 -7.56 2.64 -5.26
C GLY A 6 -7.27 1.15 -5.24
N PHE A 7 -7.49 0.49 -6.37
CA PHE A 7 -7.11 -0.91 -6.55
C PHE A 7 -5.61 -1.01 -6.85
N LEU A 8 -4.87 -1.63 -5.93
CA LEU A 8 -3.42 -1.82 -6.03
C LEU A 8 -3.06 -3.29 -5.85
N TRP A 9 -1.78 -3.63 -6.07
CA TRP A 9 -1.29 -4.99 -5.90
C TRP A 9 -0.50 -5.13 -4.61
N ARG A 10 -0.85 -6.11 -3.77
CA ARG A 10 -0.02 -6.49 -2.61
C ARG A 10 0.86 -7.68 -2.96
N LYS A 11 2.15 -7.59 -2.64
CA LYS A 11 3.06 -8.74 -2.72
C LYS A 11 2.79 -9.68 -1.54
N ARG A 12 2.56 -10.95 -1.82
CA ARG A 12 2.47 -12.03 -0.83
C ARG A 12 3.85 -12.61 -0.53
N TRP A 13 3.96 -13.37 0.56
CA TRP A 13 5.21 -14.00 1.00
C TRP A 13 5.84 -14.90 -0.07
N LEU A 14 5.04 -15.61 -0.88
CA LEU A 14 5.48 -16.40 -2.04
C LEU A 14 5.86 -15.57 -3.28
N GLY A 15 6.01 -14.26 -3.17
CA GLY A 15 6.35 -13.37 -4.28
C GLY A 15 5.22 -13.10 -5.28
N ARG A 16 4.06 -13.76 -5.15
CA ARG A 16 2.85 -13.51 -5.97
C ARG A 16 2.21 -12.17 -5.62
N TRP A 17 1.61 -11.52 -6.62
CA TRP A 17 0.85 -10.29 -6.44
C TRP A 17 -0.65 -10.59 -6.39
N ALA A 18 -1.38 -9.89 -5.54
CA ALA A 18 -2.83 -9.94 -5.50
C ALA A 18 -3.41 -8.53 -5.56
N LYS A 19 -4.31 -8.31 -6.52
CA LYS A 19 -5.06 -7.05 -6.64
C LYS A 19 -6.09 -6.99 -5.52
N GLN A 20 -6.18 -5.85 -4.85
CA GLN A 20 -7.16 -5.59 -3.80
C GLN A 20 -7.40 -4.08 -3.68
N LEU A 21 -8.47 -3.67 -3.01
CA LEU A 21 -8.76 -2.26 -2.77
C LEU A 21 -7.96 -1.79 -1.56
N PHE A 22 -7.30 -0.65 -1.68
CA PHE A 22 -6.68 0.05 -0.56
C PHE A 22 -7.39 1.37 -0.31
N ILE A 23 -7.49 1.75 0.96
CA ILE A 23 -8.08 3.00 1.42
C ILE A 23 -7.21 3.56 2.54
N VAL A 24 -6.87 4.85 2.47
CA VAL A 24 -6.27 5.58 3.59
C VAL A 24 -7.38 6.27 4.36
N ARG A 25 -7.60 5.90 5.61
CA ARG A 25 -8.59 6.51 6.51
C ARG A 25 -7.87 6.98 7.76
N GLU A 26 -7.93 8.28 8.05
CA GLU A 26 -7.20 8.90 9.16
C GLU A 26 -5.69 8.55 9.10
N HIS A 27 -5.22 7.71 10.01
CA HIS A 27 -3.85 7.21 10.04
C HIS A 27 -3.73 5.73 9.65
N ALA A 28 -4.81 5.08 9.22
CA ALA A 28 -4.78 3.68 8.84
C ALA A 28 -4.76 3.50 7.32
N LEU A 29 -3.90 2.59 6.84
CA LEU A 29 -4.00 2.00 5.51
C LEU A 29 -4.79 0.69 5.60
N LEU A 30 -6.00 0.71 5.05
CA LEU A 30 -6.92 -0.42 5.02
C LEU A 30 -6.81 -1.16 3.67
N GLY A 31 -6.88 -2.48 3.71
CA GLY A 31 -6.90 -3.35 2.54
C GLY A 31 -8.14 -4.25 2.53
N PHE A 32 -8.92 -4.23 1.45
CA PHE A 32 -10.13 -5.03 1.26
C PHE A 32 -9.95 -5.96 0.05
N ARG A 33 -10.38 -7.23 0.15
CA ARG A 33 -10.28 -8.14 -1.01
C ARG A 33 -11.14 -7.64 -2.16
N ARG A 34 -12.32 -7.09 -1.85
CA ARG A 34 -13.28 -6.51 -2.79
C ARG A 34 -13.87 -5.23 -2.21
N ALA A 35 -14.38 -4.35 -3.08
CA ALA A 35 -15.00 -3.09 -2.64
C ALA A 35 -16.30 -3.30 -1.82
N ALA A 36 -16.98 -4.43 -2.01
CA ALA A 36 -18.20 -4.76 -1.28
C ALA A 36 -17.95 -5.44 0.08
N ASP A 37 -16.69 -5.75 0.43
CA ASP A 37 -16.39 -6.42 1.70
C ASP A 37 -16.64 -5.45 2.86
N PRO A 38 -17.39 -5.84 3.91
CA PRO A 38 -17.76 -4.94 5.00
C PRO A 38 -16.61 -4.65 5.98
N GLN A 39 -15.56 -5.49 5.98
CA GLN A 39 -14.42 -5.35 6.87
C GLN A 39 -13.10 -5.47 6.09
N PRO A 40 -12.07 -4.70 6.48
CA PRO A 40 -10.75 -4.83 5.90
C PRO A 40 -10.13 -6.19 6.28
N VAL A 41 -9.39 -6.79 5.34
CA VAL A 41 -8.56 -7.99 5.61
C VAL A 41 -7.14 -7.63 6.01
N LEU A 42 -6.84 -6.34 6.04
CA LEU A 42 -5.56 -5.78 6.38
C LEU A 42 -5.76 -4.36 6.91
N GLU A 43 -5.07 -4.04 7.99
CA GLU A 43 -4.98 -2.72 8.55
C GLU A 43 -3.52 -2.47 8.96
N LEU A 44 -3.01 -1.29 8.64
CA LEU A 44 -1.65 -0.86 8.96
C LEU A 44 -1.71 0.57 9.49
N GLU A 45 -1.16 0.80 10.68
CA GLU A 45 -0.97 2.13 11.24
C GLU A 45 0.11 2.87 10.46
N LEU A 46 -0.22 4.02 9.90
CA LEU A 46 0.69 4.86 9.13
C LEU A 46 1.60 5.69 10.04
N ARG A 47 1.20 6.02 11.27
CA ARG A 47 2.05 6.74 12.22
C ARG A 47 3.34 5.96 12.49
N GLY A 48 4.48 6.63 12.36
CA GLY A 48 5.80 6.03 12.51
C GLY A 48 6.21 5.10 11.35
N CYS A 49 5.44 5.05 10.25
CA CYS A 49 5.78 4.23 9.11
C CYS A 49 7.04 4.70 8.38
N ARG A 50 7.75 3.76 7.77
CA ARG A 50 8.82 4.05 6.82
C ARG A 50 8.39 3.65 5.42
N VAL A 51 8.48 4.60 4.48
CA VAL A 51 8.13 4.38 3.07
C VAL A 51 9.39 4.39 2.21
N ALA A 52 9.71 3.23 1.62
CA ALA A 52 10.86 3.04 0.74
C ALA A 52 10.43 2.60 -0.67
N SER A 53 11.09 3.14 -1.69
CA SER A 53 10.94 2.62 -3.06
C SER A 53 11.60 1.25 -3.15
N LYS A 54 10.88 0.26 -3.70
CA LYS A 54 11.46 -1.07 -3.92
C LYS A 54 11.61 -1.28 -5.42
N GLY A 55 12.85 -1.28 -5.90
CA GLY A 55 13.17 -1.78 -7.24
C GLY A 55 12.81 -3.28 -7.28
N THR A 56 11.83 -3.67 -8.07
CA THR A 56 11.51 -5.09 -8.23
C THR A 56 12.43 -5.66 -9.31
N GLY A 57 13.27 -6.64 -8.98
CA GLY A 57 14.02 -7.41 -10.00
C GLY A 57 13.12 -8.21 -10.96
N SER A 58 11.80 -8.22 -10.71
CA SER A 58 10.80 -8.78 -11.62
C SER A 58 10.39 -7.72 -12.64
N LYS A 59 10.62 -7.96 -13.94
CA LYS A 59 10.25 -7.07 -15.07
C LYS A 59 8.78 -6.59 -15.09
N LYS A 60 7.88 -7.18 -14.30
CA LYS A 60 6.43 -6.95 -14.41
C LYS A 60 5.87 -5.79 -13.56
N LEU A 61 6.57 -5.26 -12.55
CA LEU A 61 6.02 -4.14 -11.76
C LEU A 61 7.08 -3.21 -11.10
N PRO A 62 7.81 -2.40 -11.88
CA PRO A 62 8.91 -1.55 -11.39
C PRO A 62 8.48 -0.38 -10.48
N ARG A 63 7.17 -0.23 -10.22
CA ARG A 63 6.56 0.87 -9.48
C ARG A 63 6.03 0.36 -8.15
N ALA A 64 6.91 -0.18 -7.29
CA ALA A 64 6.51 -0.73 -6.00
C ALA A 64 7.07 0.11 -4.84
N LEU A 65 6.25 0.26 -3.80
CA LEU A 65 6.64 0.87 -2.53
C LEU A 65 6.60 -0.20 -1.44
N LYS A 66 7.55 -0.14 -0.52
CA LYS A 66 7.50 -0.84 0.76
C LYS A 66 7.11 0.15 1.83
N VAL A 67 6.02 -0.12 2.53
CA VAL A 67 5.66 0.55 3.79
C VAL A 67 5.98 -0.40 4.93
N THR A 68 6.64 0.10 5.98
CA THR A 68 7.00 -0.67 7.18
C THR A 68 6.44 0.07 8.38
N GLY A 69 5.54 -0.55 9.13
CA GLY A 69 4.94 0.02 10.33
C GLY A 69 5.92 0.04 11.52
N PRO A 70 5.55 0.72 12.60
CA PRO A 70 6.41 0.91 13.77
C PRO A 70 6.72 -0.40 14.50
N ALA A 71 5.83 -1.39 14.45
CA ALA A 71 6.03 -2.72 15.06
C ALA A 71 6.83 -3.68 14.15
N GLY A 72 7.30 -3.23 12.99
CA GLY A 72 8.11 -4.00 12.05
C GLY A 72 7.32 -4.75 10.98
N GLU A 73 5.98 -4.69 11.00
CA GLU A 73 5.14 -5.20 9.94
C GLU A 73 5.44 -4.47 8.62
N ALA A 74 5.48 -5.20 7.50
CA ALA A 74 5.85 -4.60 6.21
C ALA A 74 4.95 -5.07 5.07
N LEU A 75 4.53 -4.12 4.23
CA LEU A 75 3.76 -4.35 3.03
C LEU A 75 4.52 -3.85 1.81
N VAL A 76 4.51 -4.65 0.75
CA VAL A 76 4.99 -4.22 -0.56
C VAL A 76 3.79 -4.05 -1.47
N ILE A 77 3.56 -2.82 -1.88
CA ILE A 77 2.43 -2.39 -2.70
C ILE A 77 2.95 -1.98 -4.08
N GLY A 78 2.30 -2.49 -5.11
CA GLY A 78 2.61 -2.25 -6.51
C GLY A 78 1.56 -1.36 -7.15
N PHE A 79 2.01 -0.49 -8.05
CA PHE A 79 1.19 0.54 -8.69
C PHE A 79 1.18 0.39 -10.22
N PRO A 80 0.06 0.73 -10.89
CA PRO A 80 -0.08 0.70 -12.34
C PRO A 80 0.77 1.79 -13.01
N SER A 81 0.98 2.94 -12.36
CA SER A 81 1.78 4.05 -12.89
C SER A 81 2.74 4.63 -11.84
N ARG A 82 3.77 5.34 -12.31
CA ARG A 82 4.69 6.08 -11.42
C ARG A 82 3.95 7.19 -10.69
N GLN A 83 3.08 7.93 -11.39
CA GLN A 83 2.30 9.01 -10.80
C GLN A 83 1.47 8.52 -9.60
N GLN A 84 0.74 7.41 -9.77
CA GLN A 84 -0.04 6.87 -8.66
C GLN A 84 0.85 6.42 -7.50
N ALA A 85 2.02 5.83 -7.77
CA ALA A 85 2.96 5.51 -6.69
C ALA A 85 3.42 6.77 -5.93
N GLU A 86 3.72 7.86 -6.63
CA GLU A 86 4.15 9.12 -5.99
C GLU A 86 3.01 9.76 -5.19
N ASP A 87 1.78 9.77 -5.69
CA ASP A 87 0.62 10.32 -4.97
C ASP A 87 0.37 9.57 -3.66
N TRP A 88 0.43 8.24 -3.70
CA TRP A 88 0.32 7.40 -2.50
C TRP A 88 1.49 7.58 -1.55
N ARG A 89 2.73 7.72 -2.07
CA ARG A 89 3.91 8.01 -1.23
C ARG A 89 3.74 9.32 -0.47
N LYS A 90 3.25 10.38 -1.12
CA LYS A 90 3.02 11.69 -0.48
C LYS A 90 2.03 11.55 0.68
N VAL A 91 0.91 10.87 0.45
CA VAL A 91 -0.12 10.66 1.48
C VAL A 91 0.41 9.85 2.66
N TRP A 92 1.12 8.74 2.40
CA TRP A 92 1.70 7.93 3.48
C TRP A 92 2.78 8.66 4.26
N ARG A 93 3.60 9.50 3.62
CA ARG A 93 4.61 10.31 4.32
C ARG A 93 4.01 11.45 5.14
N CYS A 94 2.94 12.07 4.66
CA CYS A 94 2.25 13.14 5.39
C CYS A 94 1.52 12.62 6.64
N ARG A 95 1.18 11.34 6.66
CA ARG A 95 0.45 10.67 7.75
C ARG A 95 1.34 9.77 8.60
N SER A 96 2.65 9.77 8.32
CA SER A 96 3.68 9.05 9.08
C SER A 96 4.09 9.79 10.33
#